data_AF-A0A3E1EKI1-F1
#
_entry.id   AF-A0A3E1EKI1-F1
#
_cell.length_a   1.000
_cell.length_b   1.000
_cell.length_c   1.000
_cell.angle_alpha   90.00
_cell.angle_beta   90.00
_cell.angle_gamma   90.00
#
_symmetry.space_group_name_H-M   'P 1'
#
loop_
_entity.id
_entity.type
_entity.pdbx_description
1 polymer ?
#
loop_
_entity_poly.entity_id
_entity_poly.type
_entity_poly.pdbx_seq_one_letter_code
_entity_poly.pdbx_strand_id
1 'polypeptide(L)'
;MAAVPSDLSYNLLEVGWLHTEFDTPGLDSADGVGLSLSYSPFQNFYLTAGGAWSSVDTARDTADLWMANVGIGGFIPVTSNIHFVTEVGAAFYGFDNSAVGSDDDSSLYVRPHFRGRWGRFEAHAGAAWSNIDVTNEWAGFGRLYYGITDNIDLAGGLSAGKEEITFNVGLRLRY
;
A
#
# COMPACT_ATOMS: atom_id res chain seq x y z
N MET A 1 -15.84 26.04 -9.48
CA MET A 1 -15.31 26.03 -8.09
C MET A 1 -13.82 26.32 -8.17
N ALA A 2 -13.32 27.31 -7.43
CA ALA A 2 -11.87 27.55 -7.36
C ALA A 2 -11.20 26.43 -6.56
N ALA A 3 -10.03 25.96 -6.99
CA ALA A 3 -9.26 24.97 -6.26
C ALA A 3 -8.82 25.57 -4.91
N VAL A 4 -9.25 24.97 -3.81
CA VAL A 4 -8.66 25.24 -2.50
C VAL A 4 -7.23 24.71 -2.55
N PRO A 5 -6.20 25.52 -2.21
CA PRO A 5 -4.84 25.01 -2.08
C PRO A 5 -4.83 23.83 -1.10
N SER A 6 -4.35 22.67 -1.56
CA SER A 6 -4.26 21.46 -0.77
C SER A 6 -2.81 21.28 -0.31
N ASP A 7 -2.61 21.07 0.99
CA ASP A 7 -1.29 20.73 1.56
C ASP A 7 -0.86 19.29 1.18
N LEU A 8 -1.75 18.52 0.55
CA LEU A 8 -1.54 17.15 0.13
C LEU A 8 -1.17 17.06 -1.36
N SER A 9 -0.05 16.38 -1.66
CA SER A 9 0.37 16.00 -3.02
C SER A 9 0.00 14.54 -3.33
N TYR A 10 -0.38 14.26 -4.58
CA TYR A 10 -0.68 12.92 -5.09
C TYR A 10 0.32 12.46 -6.16
N ASN A 11 1.43 13.19 -6.32
CA ASN A 11 2.58 12.81 -7.11
C ASN A 11 3.65 12.28 -6.14
N LEU A 12 3.65 10.96 -5.95
CA LEU A 12 4.38 10.30 -4.89
C LEU A 12 5.14 9.11 -5.45
N LEU A 13 6.37 8.92 -5.01
CA LEU A 13 7.13 7.69 -5.19
C LEU A 13 7.55 7.20 -3.81
N GLU A 14 7.15 6.01 -3.41
CA GLU A 14 7.48 5.42 -2.12
C GLU A 14 8.21 4.09 -2.32
N VAL A 15 9.32 3.93 -1.61
CA VAL A 15 10.07 2.67 -1.52
C VAL A 15 10.23 2.31 -0.06
N GLY A 16 10.06 1.04 0.29
CA GLY A 16 10.16 0.62 1.68
C GLY A 16 10.46 -0.86 1.83
N TRP A 17 11.01 -1.19 2.99
CA TRP A 17 11.07 -2.55 3.47
C TRP A 17 9.70 -2.96 4.02
N LEU A 18 9.36 -4.24 3.81
CA LEU A 18 8.11 -4.86 4.21
C LEU A 18 8.43 -6.05 5.10
N HIS A 19 7.65 -6.22 6.16
CA HIS A 19 7.65 -7.42 6.99
C HIS A 19 6.22 -7.89 7.18
N THR A 20 5.93 -9.14 6.85
CA THR A 20 4.60 -9.73 7.00
C THR A 20 4.66 -10.91 7.95
N GLU A 21 3.75 -10.94 8.91
CA GLU A 21 3.46 -12.10 9.76
C GLU A 21 2.17 -12.75 9.26
N PHE A 22 2.20 -14.06 9.00
CA PHE A 22 1.03 -14.80 8.51
C PHE A 22 0.37 -15.61 9.64
N ASP A 23 -0.96 -15.60 9.69
CA ASP A 23 -1.78 -16.51 10.52
C ASP A 23 -2.34 -17.67 9.67
N THR A 24 -1.58 -18.07 8.65
CA THR A 24 -1.95 -19.12 7.70
C THR A 24 -1.09 -20.36 7.92
N PRO A 25 -1.68 -21.56 8.11
CA PRO A 25 -0.91 -22.77 8.33
C PRO A 25 0.12 -23.02 7.22
N GLY A 26 1.39 -23.08 7.61
CA GLY A 26 2.50 -23.36 6.70
C GLY A 26 3.29 -22.13 6.24
N LEU A 27 2.81 -20.93 6.53
CA LEU A 27 3.53 -19.66 6.34
C LEU A 27 3.86 -19.07 7.73
N ASP A 28 5.08 -18.56 7.91
CA ASP A 28 5.52 -17.96 9.17
C ASP A 28 5.63 -16.44 9.01
N SER A 29 6.71 -15.98 8.37
CA SER A 29 6.95 -14.57 8.09
C SER A 29 7.48 -14.34 6.68
N ALA A 30 7.42 -13.11 6.21
CA ALA A 30 8.08 -12.68 4.99
C ALA A 30 8.76 -11.34 5.14
N ASP A 31 9.91 -11.19 4.49
CA ASP A 31 10.66 -9.94 4.39
C ASP A 31 10.86 -9.55 2.94
N GLY A 32 10.66 -8.27 2.63
CA GLY A 32 10.65 -7.81 1.26
C GLY A 32 10.87 -6.33 1.04
N VAL A 33 10.73 -5.93 -0.21
CA VAL A 33 10.79 -4.55 -0.67
C VAL A 33 9.53 -4.22 -1.46
N GLY A 34 8.97 -3.05 -1.17
CA GLY A 34 7.83 -2.48 -1.88
C GLY A 34 8.21 -1.20 -2.61
N LEU A 35 7.58 -0.99 -3.76
CA LEU A 35 7.61 0.25 -4.54
C LEU A 35 6.18 0.66 -4.87
N SER A 36 5.86 1.94 -4.70
CA SER A 36 4.60 2.49 -5.19
C SER A 36 4.78 3.88 -5.80
N LEU A 37 3.98 4.14 -6.82
CA LEU A 37 3.92 5.37 -7.59
C LEU A 37 2.48 5.85 -7.59
N SER A 38 2.28 7.14 -7.33
CA SER A 38 1.02 7.84 -7.54
C SER A 38 1.27 9.06 -8.41
N TYR A 39 0.38 9.32 -9.36
CA TYR A 39 0.48 10.46 -10.25
C TYR A 39 -0.90 11.11 -10.47
N SER A 40 -1.01 12.42 -10.27
CA SER A 40 -2.25 13.18 -10.40
C SER A 40 -2.22 14.07 -11.64
N PRO A 41 -2.77 13.61 -12.78
CA PRO A 41 -2.80 14.42 -14.01
C PRO A 41 -3.82 15.57 -13.95
N PHE A 42 -4.87 15.43 -13.12
CA PHE A 42 -5.94 16.40 -12.96
C PHE A 42 -6.36 16.49 -11.49
N GLN A 43 -7.01 17.59 -11.12
CA GLN A 43 -7.49 17.80 -9.76
C GLN A 43 -8.46 16.69 -9.31
N ASN A 44 -8.33 16.26 -8.05
CA ASN A 44 -9.16 15.24 -7.41
C ASN A 44 -9.04 13.82 -7.99
N PHE A 45 -8.10 13.58 -8.90
CA PHE A 45 -7.90 12.29 -9.56
C PHE A 45 -6.42 11.92 -9.56
N TYR A 46 -6.11 10.65 -9.36
CA TYR A 46 -4.75 10.13 -9.47
C TYR A 46 -4.75 8.68 -9.99
N LEU A 47 -3.64 8.32 -10.61
CA LEU A 47 -3.30 6.98 -11.03
C LEU A 47 -2.34 6.37 -10.00
N THR A 48 -2.44 5.07 -9.77
CA THR A 48 -1.49 4.33 -8.94
C THR A 48 -0.91 3.15 -9.70
N ALA A 49 0.35 2.86 -9.39
CA ALA A 49 1.02 1.63 -9.77
C ALA A 49 1.99 1.24 -8.68
N GLY A 50 2.21 -0.05 -8.47
CA GLY A 50 3.11 -0.51 -7.45
C GLY A 50 3.43 -1.99 -7.58
N GLY A 51 4.34 -2.42 -6.74
CA GLY A 51 4.67 -3.82 -6.60
C GLY A 51 5.50 -4.08 -5.36
N ALA A 52 5.55 -5.34 -4.97
CA ALA A 52 6.34 -5.82 -3.86
C ALA A 52 6.98 -7.15 -4.23
N TRP A 53 8.14 -7.40 -3.67
CA TRP A 53 8.78 -8.71 -3.71
C TRP A 53 9.25 -9.05 -2.31
N SER A 54 8.94 -10.26 -1.85
CA SER A 54 9.27 -10.75 -0.51
C SER A 54 9.71 -12.20 -0.56
N SER A 55 10.64 -12.56 0.31
CA SER A 55 10.96 -13.96 0.62
C SER A 55 10.11 -14.39 1.80
N VAL A 56 9.44 -15.54 1.68
CA VAL A 56 8.50 -16.08 2.66
C VAL A 56 9.10 -17.34 3.29
N ASP A 57 9.18 -17.35 4.60
CA ASP A 57 9.57 -18.52 5.37
C ASP A 57 8.36 -19.46 5.49
N THR A 58 8.53 -20.70 5.03
CA THR A 58 7.53 -21.75 5.14
C THR A 58 8.00 -22.85 6.08
N ALA A 59 7.10 -23.73 6.49
CA ALA A 59 7.41 -24.85 7.40
C ALA A 59 8.49 -25.84 6.88
N ARG A 60 8.85 -25.80 5.59
CA ARG A 60 9.78 -26.76 4.96
C ARG A 60 10.87 -26.12 4.10
N ASP A 61 10.66 -24.92 3.59
CA ASP A 61 11.58 -24.24 2.66
C ASP A 61 11.29 -22.72 2.62
N THR A 62 12.01 -21.97 1.79
CA THR A 62 11.67 -20.58 1.42
C THR A 62 10.80 -20.54 0.15
N ALA A 63 9.85 -19.60 0.09
CA ALA A 63 9.09 -19.28 -1.11
C ALA A 63 9.33 -17.82 -1.53
N ASP A 64 9.18 -17.54 -2.81
CA ASP A 64 9.21 -16.17 -3.33
C ASP A 64 7.79 -15.68 -3.59
N LEU A 65 7.50 -14.49 -3.07
CA LEU A 65 6.24 -13.82 -3.22
C LEU A 65 6.44 -12.52 -4.00
N TRP A 66 5.71 -12.34 -5.09
CA TRP A 66 5.62 -11.06 -5.77
C TRP A 66 4.18 -10.57 -5.89
N MET A 67 4.02 -9.25 -5.87
CA MET A 67 2.76 -8.58 -6.11
C MET A 67 2.99 -7.39 -7.05
N ALA A 68 2.04 -7.15 -7.94
CA ALA A 68 1.95 -5.92 -8.72
C ALA A 68 0.53 -5.36 -8.65
N ASN A 69 0.37 -4.05 -8.72
CA ASN A 69 -0.96 -3.44 -8.78
C ASN A 69 -0.98 -2.19 -9.67
N VAL A 70 -2.15 -1.92 -10.20
CA VAL A 70 -2.48 -0.68 -10.92
C VAL A 70 -3.88 -0.23 -10.54
N GLY A 71 -4.08 1.07 -10.42
CA GLY A 71 -5.35 1.61 -9.97
C GLY A 71 -5.60 3.04 -10.37
N ILE A 72 -6.83 3.45 -10.09
CA ILE A 72 -7.28 4.83 -10.20
C ILE A 72 -7.89 5.23 -8.87
N GLY A 73 -7.64 6.46 -8.46
CA GLY A 73 -8.18 6.99 -7.23
C GLY A 73 -8.66 8.42 -7.40
N GLY A 74 -9.48 8.81 -6.44
CA GLY A 74 -9.97 10.17 -6.34
C GLY A 74 -10.09 10.59 -4.89
N PHE A 75 -10.22 11.90 -4.69
CA PHE A 75 -10.37 12.45 -3.35
C PHE A 75 -11.38 13.58 -3.30
N ILE A 76 -12.00 13.71 -2.13
CA ILE A 76 -12.90 14.80 -1.78
C ILE A 76 -12.29 15.51 -0.57
N PRO A 77 -11.93 16.80 -0.69
CA PRO A 77 -11.46 17.57 0.46
C PRO A 77 -12.57 17.70 1.50
N VAL A 78 -12.31 17.21 2.72
CA VAL A 78 -13.17 17.43 3.88
C VAL A 78 -12.81 18.76 4.54
N THR A 79 -11.51 19.03 4.63
CA THR A 79 -10.91 20.31 5.00
C THR A 79 -9.74 20.62 4.05
N SER A 80 -9.04 21.74 4.23
CA SER A 80 -7.83 22.07 3.45
C SER A 80 -6.67 21.09 3.67
N ASN A 81 -6.70 20.34 4.77
CA ASN A 81 -5.61 19.50 5.22
C ASN A 81 -6.04 18.04 5.48
N ILE A 82 -7.31 17.70 5.25
CA ILE A 82 -7.88 16.35 5.40
C ILE A 82 -8.74 16.04 4.18
N HIS A 83 -8.40 14.95 3.50
CA HIS A 83 -9.14 14.42 2.36
C HIS A 83 -9.75 13.06 2.70
N PHE A 84 -10.98 12.83 2.23
CA PHE A 84 -11.47 11.48 2.03
C PHE A 84 -10.98 11.00 0.66
N VAL A 85 -10.43 9.80 0.60
CA VAL A 85 -9.77 9.25 -0.58
C VAL A 85 -10.32 7.86 -0.82
N THR A 86 -10.54 7.53 -2.09
CA THR A 86 -10.89 6.17 -2.51
C THR A 86 -10.08 5.79 -3.72
N GLU A 87 -9.70 4.52 -3.78
CA GLU A 87 -8.97 3.93 -4.88
C GLU A 87 -9.61 2.61 -5.26
N VAL A 88 -9.64 2.32 -6.55
CA VAL A 88 -10.05 1.02 -7.09
C VAL A 88 -9.04 0.59 -8.15
N GLY A 89 -8.77 -0.70 -8.24
CA GLY A 89 -7.79 -1.19 -9.19
C GLY A 89 -7.76 -2.70 -9.29
N ALA A 90 -6.72 -3.17 -9.95
CA ALA A 90 -6.39 -4.58 -10.08
C ALA A 90 -5.05 -4.87 -9.39
N ALA A 91 -4.98 -6.01 -8.73
CA ALA A 91 -3.79 -6.58 -8.14
C ALA A 91 -3.49 -7.91 -8.82
N PHE A 92 -2.21 -8.19 -9.01
CA PHE A 92 -1.66 -9.42 -9.56
C PHE A 92 -0.69 -9.96 -8.53
N TYR A 93 -0.75 -11.26 -8.30
CA TYR A 93 0.02 -11.94 -7.28
C TYR A 93 0.62 -13.18 -7.90
N GLY A 94 1.85 -13.52 -7.49
CA GLY A 94 2.38 -14.83 -7.75
C GLY A 94 3.24 -15.33 -6.60
N PHE A 95 3.16 -16.63 -6.39
CA PHE A 95 3.86 -17.37 -5.36
C PHE A 95 4.64 -18.49 -6.02
N ASP A 96 5.94 -18.57 -5.75
CA ASP A 96 6.80 -19.63 -6.26
C ASP A 96 7.50 -20.34 -5.10
N ASN A 97 7.29 -21.65 -4.99
CA ASN A 97 7.96 -22.49 -4.01
C ASN A 97 8.50 -23.75 -4.68
N SER A 98 9.79 -24.02 -4.45
CA SER A 98 10.52 -25.13 -5.10
C SER A 98 9.90 -26.52 -4.86
N ALA A 99 9.19 -26.70 -3.74
CA ALA A 99 8.63 -27.98 -3.30
C ALA A 99 7.15 -28.18 -3.66
N VAL A 100 6.36 -27.10 -3.84
CA VAL A 100 4.92 -27.18 -4.15
C VAL A 100 4.51 -26.56 -5.49
N GLY A 101 5.41 -25.85 -6.16
CA GLY A 101 5.20 -25.24 -7.48
C GLY A 101 4.87 -23.75 -7.42
N SER A 102 4.45 -23.21 -8.57
CA SER A 102 4.09 -21.81 -8.75
C SER A 102 2.58 -21.62 -8.89
N ASP A 103 2.03 -20.56 -8.30
CA ASP A 103 0.63 -20.16 -8.46
C ASP A 103 0.53 -18.66 -8.74
N ASP A 104 -0.40 -18.26 -9.60
CA ASP A 104 -0.62 -16.88 -10.02
C ASP A 104 -2.11 -16.53 -9.94
N ASP A 105 -2.44 -15.37 -9.37
CA ASP A 105 -3.82 -14.91 -9.22
C ASP A 105 -3.97 -13.41 -9.56
N SER A 106 -5.21 -13.01 -9.88
CA SER A 106 -5.57 -11.62 -10.14
C SER A 106 -6.86 -11.24 -9.44
N SER A 107 -6.89 -10.04 -8.88
CA SER A 107 -8.00 -9.55 -8.08
C SER A 107 -8.30 -8.10 -8.36
N LEU A 108 -9.53 -7.71 -8.07
CA LEU A 108 -9.90 -6.32 -7.89
C LEU A 108 -9.65 -5.90 -6.45
N TYR A 109 -9.39 -4.62 -6.25
CA TYR A 109 -9.32 -4.05 -4.91
C TYR A 109 -10.04 -2.72 -4.81
N VAL A 110 -10.46 -2.39 -3.60
CA VAL A 110 -11.07 -1.11 -3.23
C VAL A 110 -10.45 -0.62 -1.92
N ARG A 111 -10.03 0.65 -1.86
CA ARG A 111 -9.31 1.20 -0.70
C ARG A 111 -9.82 2.57 -0.26
N PRO A 112 -10.94 2.65 0.49
CA PRO A 112 -11.40 3.90 1.09
C PRO A 112 -10.55 4.26 2.32
N HIS A 113 -10.15 5.52 2.43
CA HIS A 113 -9.38 6.00 3.57
C HIS A 113 -9.48 7.51 3.77
N PHE A 114 -9.06 7.96 4.94
CA PHE A 114 -8.78 9.36 5.21
C PHE A 114 -7.29 9.60 5.13
N ARG A 115 -6.92 10.76 4.57
CA ARG A 115 -5.56 11.26 4.49
C ARG A 115 -5.53 12.66 5.06
N GLY A 116 -4.66 12.91 6.02
CA GLY A 116 -4.53 14.21 6.69
C GLY A 116 -3.07 14.64 6.83
N ARG A 117 -2.83 15.95 6.74
CA ARG A 117 -1.50 16.56 6.93
C ARG A 117 -1.56 17.71 7.93
N TRP A 118 -0.54 17.78 8.78
CA TRP A 118 -0.36 18.81 9.81
C TRP A 118 1.12 19.21 9.85
N GLY A 119 1.47 20.26 9.11
CA GLY A 119 2.86 20.69 8.94
C GLY A 119 3.69 19.63 8.19
N ARG A 120 4.68 19.05 8.89
CA ARG A 120 5.56 17.99 8.36
C ARG A 120 5.01 16.58 8.58
N PHE A 121 3.99 16.43 9.42
CA PHE A 121 3.39 15.14 9.72
C PHE A 121 2.19 14.88 8.79
N GLU A 122 2.08 13.68 8.26
CA GLU A 122 0.93 13.24 7.47
C GLU A 122 0.54 11.82 7.88
N ALA A 123 -0.76 11.54 7.93
CA ALA A 123 -1.30 10.25 8.33
C ALA A 123 -2.40 9.80 7.38
N HIS A 124 -2.45 8.50 7.13
CA HIS A 124 -3.47 7.82 6.34
C HIS A 124 -4.06 6.72 7.20
N ALA A 125 -5.38 6.57 7.19
CA ALA A 125 -6.05 5.48 7.89
C ALA A 125 -7.31 5.07 7.13
N GLY A 126 -7.51 3.78 6.94
CA GLY A 126 -8.66 3.27 6.22
C GLY A 126 -8.74 1.76 6.16
N ALA A 127 -9.47 1.27 5.17
CA ALA A 127 -9.64 -0.14 4.91
C ALA A 127 -9.26 -0.46 3.46
N ALA A 128 -8.88 -1.71 3.22
CA ALA A 128 -8.69 -2.29 1.92
C ALA A 128 -9.57 -3.54 1.83
N TRP A 129 -10.23 -3.69 0.69
CA TRP A 129 -10.90 -4.90 0.29
C TRP A 129 -10.25 -5.44 -0.99
N SER A 130 -10.10 -6.76 -1.08
CA SER A 130 -9.73 -7.45 -2.31
C SER A 130 -10.40 -8.82 -2.39
N ASN A 131 -10.52 -9.38 -3.58
CA ASN A 131 -11.00 -10.74 -3.79
C ASN A 131 -9.85 -11.74 -4.06
N ILE A 132 -8.65 -11.48 -3.54
CA ILE A 132 -7.53 -12.43 -3.58
C ILE A 132 -7.83 -13.54 -2.57
N ASP A 133 -7.86 -14.78 -3.01
CA ASP A 133 -8.17 -15.93 -2.12
C ASP A 133 -6.97 -16.30 -1.20
N VAL A 134 -5.78 -15.80 -1.52
CA VAL A 134 -4.50 -16.15 -0.87
C VAL A 134 -4.10 -15.14 0.22
N THR A 135 -4.70 -13.94 0.25
CA THR A 135 -4.38 -12.88 1.22
C THR A 135 -5.64 -12.36 1.92
N ASN A 136 -5.51 -11.31 2.73
CA ASN A 136 -6.65 -10.71 3.43
C ASN A 136 -7.73 -10.21 2.46
N GLU A 137 -8.95 -10.76 2.54
CA GLU A 137 -10.12 -10.20 1.84
C GLU A 137 -10.39 -8.78 2.34
N TRP A 138 -10.29 -8.56 3.66
CA TRP A 138 -10.43 -7.27 4.31
C TRP A 138 -9.24 -6.99 5.23
N ALA A 139 -8.67 -5.80 5.11
CA ALA A 139 -7.61 -5.32 6.00
C ALA A 139 -7.86 -3.85 6.42
N GLY A 140 -7.58 -3.55 7.68
CA GLY A 140 -7.42 -2.16 8.15
C GLY A 140 -5.98 -1.72 7.98
N PHE A 141 -5.73 -0.47 7.63
CA PHE A 141 -4.37 0.04 7.49
C PHE A 141 -4.18 1.42 8.10
N GLY A 142 -2.93 1.69 8.50
CA GLY A 142 -2.46 2.99 8.94
C GLY A 142 -1.07 3.28 8.39
N ARG A 143 -0.88 4.45 7.77
CA ARG A 143 0.43 4.93 7.31
C ARG A 143 0.72 6.30 7.92
N LEU A 144 1.95 6.50 8.37
CA LEU A 144 2.46 7.72 8.95
C LEU A 144 3.67 8.20 8.14
N TYR A 145 3.75 9.51 7.99
CA TYR A 145 4.80 10.16 7.23
C TYR A 145 5.33 11.38 7.98
N TYR A 146 6.65 11.57 7.94
CA TYR A 146 7.29 12.74 8.52
C TYR A 146 8.30 13.35 7.56
N GLY A 147 8.08 14.61 7.19
CA GLY A 147 8.94 15.37 6.29
C GLY A 147 10.31 15.66 6.88
N ILE A 148 11.34 15.02 6.32
CA ILE A 148 12.74 15.35 6.60
C ILE A 148 13.16 16.58 5.78
N THR A 149 12.72 16.63 4.52
CA THR A 149 12.93 17.75 3.59
C THR A 149 11.60 18.16 2.95
N ASP A 150 11.64 19.17 2.08
CA ASP A 150 10.44 19.62 1.35
C ASP A 150 9.91 18.57 0.37
N ASN A 151 10.75 17.61 -0.04
CA ASN A 151 10.37 16.56 -0.99
C ASN A 151 10.47 15.14 -0.43
N ILE A 152 11.14 14.92 0.70
CA ILE A 152 11.38 13.57 1.23
C ILE A 152 10.76 13.41 2.62
N ASP A 153 10.00 12.31 2.77
CA ASP A 153 9.41 11.87 4.03
C ASP A 153 9.99 10.53 4.47
N LEU A 154 10.14 10.35 5.78
CA LEU A 154 10.16 9.01 6.38
C LEU A 154 8.75 8.45 6.31
N ALA A 155 8.63 7.18 5.92
CA ALA A 155 7.38 6.45 5.87
C ALA A 155 7.41 5.29 6.88
N GLY A 156 6.31 5.08 7.56
CA GLY A 156 6.10 3.92 8.41
C GLY A 156 4.63 3.56 8.50
N GLY A 157 4.30 2.30 8.71
CA GLY A 157 2.90 1.91 8.81
C GLY A 157 2.66 0.42 8.96
N LEU A 158 1.38 0.09 9.01
CA LEU A 158 0.90 -1.28 9.14
C LEU A 158 -0.38 -1.50 8.33
N SER A 159 -0.60 -2.73 7.93
CA SER A 159 -1.86 -3.26 7.40
C SER A 159 -2.16 -4.55 8.15
N ALA A 160 -3.38 -4.72 8.65
CA ALA A 160 -3.76 -5.88 9.43
C ALA A 160 -5.12 -6.38 8.96
N GLY A 161 -5.19 -7.67 8.61
CA GLY A 161 -6.43 -8.39 8.39
C GLY A 161 -6.46 -9.66 9.22
N LYS A 162 -7.22 -10.65 8.77
CA LYS A 162 -7.42 -11.91 9.50
C LYS A 162 -6.33 -12.93 9.19
N GLU A 163 -5.80 -12.93 7.98
CA GLU A 163 -4.83 -13.90 7.47
C GLU A 163 -3.37 -13.42 7.63
N GLU A 164 -3.13 -12.11 7.64
CA GLU A 164 -1.77 -11.54 7.76
C GLU A 164 -1.76 -10.12 8.35
N ILE A 165 -0.60 -9.75 8.92
CA ILE A 165 -0.24 -8.38 9.33
C ILE A 165 1.05 -7.98 8.62
N THR A 166 1.05 -6.84 7.93
CA THR A 166 2.23 -6.31 7.23
C THR A 166 2.66 -4.96 7.79
N PHE A 167 3.91 -4.87 8.22
CA PHE A 167 4.60 -3.64 8.59
C PHE A 167 5.39 -3.09 7.41
N ASN A 168 5.48 -1.76 7.30
CA ASN A 168 6.34 -1.11 6.33
C ASN A 168 7.18 0.01 6.96
N VAL A 169 8.41 0.17 6.51
CA VAL A 169 9.30 1.29 6.83
C VAL A 169 10.05 1.71 5.57
N GLY A 170 10.10 3.00 5.27
CA GLY A 170 10.69 3.44 4.01
C GLY A 170 10.82 4.94 3.85
N LEU A 171 10.95 5.35 2.59
CA LEU A 171 11.06 6.74 2.16
C LEU A 171 10.02 7.04 1.09
N ARG A 172 9.48 8.26 1.14
CA ARG A 172 8.55 8.78 0.15
C ARG A 172 9.05 10.10 -0.42
N LEU A 173 9.15 10.16 -1.75
CA LEU A 173 9.43 11.35 -2.54
C LEU A 173 8.14 12.00 -3.01
N ARG A 174 8.04 13.33 -2.86
CA ARG A 174 6.99 14.19 -3.43
C ARG A 174 7.57 15.00 -4.59
N TYR A 175 6.92 14.97 -5.76
CA TYR A 175 7.37 15.67 -6.96
C TYR A 175 6.26 16.44 -7.69
#